data_AF-A0A533RQF0-F1
#
_entry.id   AF-A0A533RQF0-F1
#
_cell.length_a   1.000
_cell.length_b   1.000
_cell.length_c   1.000
_cell.angle_alpha   90.00
_cell.angle_beta   90.00
_cell.angle_gamma   90.00
#
_symmetry.space_group_name_H-M   'P 1'
#
loop_
_entity.id
_entity.type
_entity.pdbx_description
1 polymer ?
#
loop_
_entity_poly.entity_id
_entity_poly.type
_entity_poly.pdbx_seq_one_letter_code
_entity_poly.pdbx_strand_id
1 'polypeptide(L)'
;NGQFTRLSALVSLGHAPWTDCLTEDLDLGLSLVQLGWRVRFCPNAYVAQQAVTGLRLLFRQRTRWVQGHYQCWRHIPDLMRAQNVPLGTRVDLALYLVLVIFVVLVSIGMVFSILSTAGIVVTVSSAFNFIPAGMGKNMLILFLSFGPLSIFLFTYQARTSAPMPARWIPAYAIVFAVYTYAWMVATAWAWSRMITKQGSWAKTARVESEQAV
;
A
#
# COMPACT_ATOMS: atom_id res chain seq x y z
N ASN A 1 5.67 -8.45 11.92
CA ASN A 1 6.56 -7.79 10.93
C ASN A 1 7.78 -8.66 10.67
N GLY A 2 8.19 -8.76 9.40
CA GLY A 2 9.38 -9.51 8.98
C GLY A 2 10.61 -8.62 8.79
N GLN A 3 10.71 -7.54 9.56
CA GLN A 3 11.80 -6.56 9.48
C GLN A 3 12.90 -6.91 10.49
N PHE A 4 14.14 -6.89 10.02
CA PHE A 4 15.33 -7.02 10.85
C PHE A 4 16.20 -5.78 10.67
N THR A 5 16.63 -5.18 11.76
CA THR A 5 17.44 -3.96 11.77
C THR A 5 18.75 -4.23 12.52
N ARG A 6 19.88 -3.82 11.93
CA ARG A 6 21.18 -3.92 12.60
C ARG A 6 21.17 -3.05 13.85
N LEU A 7 21.71 -3.56 14.95
CA LEU A 7 21.82 -2.79 16.20
C LEU A 7 22.58 -1.46 15.98
N SER A 8 23.68 -1.48 15.23
CA SER A 8 24.43 -0.26 14.91
C SER A 8 23.62 0.79 14.15
N ALA A 9 22.70 0.37 13.28
CA ALA A 9 21.78 1.26 12.59
C ALA A 9 20.76 1.86 13.54
N LEU A 10 20.20 1.04 14.43
CA LEU A 10 19.25 1.50 15.44
C LEU A 10 19.89 2.52 16.40
N VAL A 11 21.12 2.26 16.85
CA VAL A 11 21.88 3.17 17.72
C VAL A 11 22.16 4.52 17.05
N SER A 12 22.31 4.55 15.71
CA SER A 12 22.54 5.82 14.99
C SER A 12 21.35 6.79 15.02
N LEU A 13 20.16 6.33 15.42
CA LEU A 13 18.98 7.16 15.62
C LEU A 13 18.90 7.77 17.03
N GLY A 14 19.86 7.47 17.92
CA GLY A 14 19.91 7.97 19.28
C GLY A 14 19.03 7.18 20.26
N HIS A 15 18.65 7.81 21.37
CA HIS A 15 18.03 7.15 22.52
C HIS A 15 16.55 6.76 22.33
N ALA A 16 15.85 7.34 21.36
CA ALA A 16 14.43 7.09 21.12
C ALA A 16 14.17 6.88 19.61
N PRO A 17 14.52 5.71 19.05
CA PRO A 17 14.46 5.47 17.61
C PRO A 17 13.04 5.21 17.08
N TRP A 18 12.06 5.00 17.96
CA TRP A 18 10.65 4.84 17.59
C TRP A 18 9.87 6.10 17.91
N THR A 19 8.98 6.47 16.98
CA THR A 19 8.04 7.58 17.17
C THR A 19 6.61 7.05 17.38
N ASP A 20 5.65 7.95 17.63
CA ASP A 20 4.23 7.62 17.75
C ASP A 20 3.54 7.30 16.42
N CYS A 21 4.30 6.96 15.37
CA CYS A 21 3.76 6.55 14.08
C CYS A 21 3.04 5.19 14.20
N LEU A 22 1.83 5.11 13.65
CA LEU A 22 1.02 3.89 13.67
C LEU A 22 1.57 2.77 12.77
N THR A 23 2.51 3.09 11.88
CA THR A 23 3.32 2.16 11.08
C THR A 23 4.79 2.36 11.45
N GLU A 24 5.13 1.90 12.65
CA GLU A 24 6.44 2.09 13.27
C GLU A 24 7.60 1.49 12.48
N ASP A 25 7.32 0.46 11.69
CA ASP A 25 8.25 -0.23 10.80
C ASP A 25 8.66 0.64 9.61
N LEU A 26 7.68 1.20 8.91
CA LEU A 26 7.87 2.12 7.79
C LEU A 26 8.57 3.40 8.26
N ASP A 27 8.13 3.95 9.38
CA ASP A 27 8.70 5.16 9.99
C ASP A 27 10.19 4.97 10.36
N LEU A 28 10.51 3.86 11.01
CA LEU A 28 11.89 3.48 11.32
C LEU A 28 12.72 3.29 10.05
N GLY A 29 12.18 2.60 9.05
CA GLY A 29 12.85 2.37 7.77
C GLY A 29 13.21 3.67 7.04
N LEU A 30 12.26 4.62 6.97
CA LEU A 30 12.48 5.93 6.36
C LEU A 30 13.53 6.75 7.11
N SER A 31 13.48 6.73 8.44
CA SER A 31 14.45 7.43 9.29
C SER A 31 15.88 6.90 9.09
N LEU A 32 16.03 5.57 9.00
CA LEU A 32 17.32 4.94 8.71
C LEU A 32 17.83 5.26 7.31
N VAL A 33 16.95 5.26 6.29
CA VAL A 33 17.33 5.63 4.92
C VAL A 33 17.83 7.07 4.87
N GLN A 34 17.18 8.01 5.57
CA GLN A 34 17.64 9.41 5.66
C GLN A 34 19.05 9.54 6.26
N LEU A 35 19.43 8.65 7.18
CA LEU A 35 20.80 8.55 7.71
C LEU A 35 21.80 7.83 6.77
N GLY A 36 21.35 7.38 5.60
CA GLY A 36 22.19 6.72 4.60
C GLY A 36 22.27 5.19 4.73
N TRP A 37 21.50 4.60 5.65
CA TRP A 37 21.39 3.14 5.73
C TRP A 37 20.61 2.58 4.54
N ARG A 38 20.94 1.35 4.15
CA ARG A 38 20.30 0.66 3.03
C ARG A 38 19.30 -0.37 3.52
N VAL A 39 18.10 -0.34 2.96
CA VAL A 39 17.08 -1.38 3.11
C VAL A 39 17.27 -2.42 2.01
N ARG A 40 17.20 -3.71 2.36
CA ARG A 40 17.31 -4.83 1.42
C ARG A 40 16.13 -5.78 1.62
N PHE A 41 15.56 -6.24 0.51
CA PHE A 41 14.56 -7.31 0.51
C PHE A 41 15.26 -8.68 0.44
N CYS A 42 14.84 -9.62 1.28
CA CYS A 42 15.39 -10.98 1.32
C CYS A 42 14.34 -11.96 0.75
N PRO A 43 14.39 -12.28 -0.56
CA PRO A 43 13.34 -13.09 -1.21
C PRO A 43 13.28 -14.54 -0.71
N ASN A 44 14.38 -15.04 -0.15
CA ASN A 44 14.51 -16.43 0.30
C ASN A 44 14.18 -16.62 1.80
N ALA A 45 13.74 -15.56 2.48
CA ALA A 45 13.32 -15.61 3.88
C ALA A 45 11.83 -15.26 3.97
N TYR A 46 11.10 -15.97 4.80
CA TYR A 46 9.68 -15.68 5.05
C TYR A 46 9.39 -15.69 6.55
N VAL A 47 8.37 -14.93 6.93
CA VAL A 47 7.80 -14.94 8.27
C VAL A 47 6.33 -15.26 8.11
N ALA A 48 5.89 -16.38 8.69
CA ALA A 48 4.48 -16.73 8.71
C ALA A 48 3.71 -15.68 9.54
N GLN A 49 2.59 -15.22 9.01
CA GLN A 49 1.71 -14.28 9.69
C GLN A 49 0.30 -14.85 9.72
N GLN A 50 -0.33 -14.78 10.89
CA GLN A 50 -1.73 -15.14 11.03
C GLN A 50 -2.58 -14.02 10.45
N ALA A 51 -3.48 -14.38 9.53
CA ALA A 51 -4.47 -13.45 9.00
C ALA A 51 -5.52 -13.11 10.07
N VAL A 52 -6.07 -11.90 10.00
CA VAL A 52 -7.25 -11.54 10.79
C VAL A 52 -8.48 -12.21 10.20
N THR A 53 -9.27 -12.89 11.02
CA THR A 53 -10.40 -13.72 10.57
C THR A 53 -11.73 -12.99 10.55
N GLY A 54 -11.80 -11.75 11.06
CA GLY A 54 -13.03 -10.96 11.14
C GLY A 54 -12.97 -9.65 10.35
N LEU A 55 -14.05 -9.31 9.63
CA LEU A 55 -14.15 -8.06 8.84
C LEU A 55 -13.92 -6.81 9.69
N ARG A 56 -14.52 -6.73 10.89
CA ARG A 56 -14.31 -5.59 11.79
C ARG A 56 -12.84 -5.43 12.20
N LEU A 57 -12.14 -6.55 12.43
CA LEU A 57 -10.71 -6.54 12.77
C LEU A 57 -9.85 -6.17 11.56
N LEU A 58 -10.22 -6.65 10.37
CA LEU A 58 -9.58 -6.30 9.11
C LEU A 58 -9.65 -4.79 8.85
N PHE A 59 -10.84 -4.19 8.94
CA PHE A 59 -10.99 -2.75 8.73
C PHE A 59 -10.22 -1.94 9.79
N ARG A 60 -10.27 -2.33 11.07
CA ARG A 60 -9.46 -1.66 12.11
C ARG A 60 -7.96 -1.73 11.80
N GLN A 61 -7.47 -2.87 11.35
CA GLN A 61 -6.06 -3.05 10.98
C GLN A 61 -5.70 -2.19 9.77
N ARG A 62 -6.50 -2.22 8.70
CA ARG A 62 -6.26 -1.47 7.46
C ARG A 62 -6.35 0.04 7.67
N THR A 63 -7.32 0.51 8.46
CA THR A 63 -7.42 1.93 8.85
C THR A 63 -6.17 2.39 9.61
N ARG A 64 -5.66 1.57 10.55
CA ARG A 64 -4.40 1.87 11.25
C ARG A 64 -3.23 1.99 10.28
N TRP A 65 -3.11 1.05 9.34
CA TRP A 65 -2.02 1.05 8.35
C TRP A 65 -2.07 2.27 7.45
N VAL A 66 -3.24 2.60 6.91
CA VAL A 66 -3.42 3.77 6.06
C VAL A 66 -3.10 5.05 6.84
N GLN A 67 -3.60 5.18 8.07
CA GLN A 67 -3.31 6.34 8.92
C GLN A 67 -1.81 6.49 9.20
N GLY A 68 -1.12 5.41 9.56
CA GLY A 68 0.34 5.42 9.75
C GLY A 68 1.10 5.77 8.48
N HIS A 69 0.65 5.25 7.34
CA HIS A 69 1.24 5.55 6.04
C HIS A 69 1.16 7.06 5.71
N TYR A 70 0.03 7.71 6.01
CA TYR A 70 -0.10 9.17 5.90
C TYR A 70 0.74 9.93 6.93
N GLN A 71 0.92 9.41 8.15
CA GLN A 71 1.84 10.02 9.13
C GLN A 71 3.28 10.03 8.60
N CYS A 72 3.69 8.99 7.88
CA CYS A 72 5.02 8.91 7.26
C CYS A 72 5.25 9.94 6.13
N TRP A 73 4.22 10.65 5.65
CA TRP A 73 4.41 11.71 4.64
C TRP A 73 5.27 12.87 5.13
N ARG A 74 5.37 13.07 6.46
CA ARG A 74 6.29 14.04 7.05
C ARG A 74 7.75 13.81 6.63
N HIS A 75 8.11 12.58 6.24
CA HIS A 75 9.46 12.24 5.78
C HIS A 75 9.75 12.69 4.35
N ILE A 76 8.74 13.00 3.52
CA ILE A 76 8.93 13.29 2.09
C ILE A 76 9.89 14.49 1.88
N PRO A 77 9.72 15.66 2.54
CA PRO A 77 10.61 16.79 2.32
C PRO A 77 12.06 16.49 2.71
N ASP A 78 12.27 15.85 3.87
CA ASP A 78 13.60 15.54 4.39
C ASP A 78 14.28 14.46 3.54
N LEU A 79 13.53 13.46 3.11
CA LEU A 79 14.02 12.43 2.19
C LEU A 79 14.45 13.04 0.86
N MET A 80 13.72 14.02 0.30
CA MET A 80 14.11 14.67 -0.96
C MET A 80 15.40 15.48 -0.81
N ARG A 81 15.65 16.04 0.37
CA ARG A 81 16.85 16.82 0.69
C ARG A 81 18.06 15.97 1.09
N ALA A 82 17.88 14.68 1.38
CA ALA A 82 18.92 13.76 1.81
C ALA A 82 19.94 13.46 0.68
N GLN A 83 20.98 14.30 0.55
CA GLN A 83 22.01 14.18 -0.50
C GLN A 83 22.86 12.91 -0.38
N ASN A 84 22.95 12.33 0.81
CA ASN A 84 23.58 11.05 1.10
C ASN A 84 22.78 9.84 0.57
N VAL A 85 21.55 10.04 0.07
CA VAL A 85 20.69 8.99 -0.47
C VAL A 85 20.63 9.09 -2.00
N PRO A 86 20.81 7.98 -2.75
CA PRO A 86 20.67 7.98 -4.21
C PRO A 86 19.32 8.56 -4.66
N LEU A 87 19.33 9.37 -5.71
CA LEU A 87 18.11 10.02 -6.22
C LEU A 87 17.01 9.00 -6.56
N GLY A 88 17.38 7.86 -7.16
CA GLY A 88 16.42 6.79 -7.47
C GLY A 88 15.70 6.27 -6.22
N THR A 89 16.43 6.02 -5.13
CA THR A 89 15.85 5.57 -3.85
C THR A 89 14.94 6.65 -3.24
N ARG A 90 15.35 7.92 -3.31
CA ARG A 90 14.54 9.05 -2.86
C ARG A 90 13.20 9.06 -3.60
N VAL A 91 13.25 9.13 -4.92
CA VAL A 91 12.06 9.21 -5.77
C VAL A 91 11.17 7.98 -5.60
N ASP A 92 11.74 6.77 -5.58
CA ASP A 92 11.01 5.52 -5.37
C ASP A 92 10.21 5.52 -4.06
N LEU A 93 10.86 5.85 -2.94
CA LEU A 93 10.21 5.92 -1.64
C LEU A 93 9.15 7.04 -1.55
N ALA A 94 9.40 8.20 -2.16
CA ALA A 94 8.42 9.28 -2.22
C ALA A 94 7.19 8.89 -3.05
N LEU A 95 7.41 8.25 -4.21
CA LEU A 95 6.33 7.72 -5.04
C LEU A 95 5.55 6.64 -4.29
N TYR A 96 6.23 5.74 -3.56
CA TYR A 96 5.59 4.73 -2.72
C TYR A 96 4.68 5.36 -1.66
N LEU A 97 5.14 6.40 -0.95
CA LEU A 97 4.33 7.09 0.05
C LEU A 97 3.08 7.75 -0.54
N VAL A 98 3.19 8.31 -1.75
CA VAL A 98 2.08 8.98 -2.43
C VAL A 98 1.15 7.99 -3.15
N LEU A 99 1.60 6.76 -3.41
CA LEU A 99 0.86 5.73 -4.16
C LEU A 99 -0.49 5.40 -3.51
N VAL A 100 -0.63 5.58 -2.19
CA VAL A 100 -1.92 5.41 -1.49
C VAL A 100 -3.03 6.31 -2.07
N ILE A 101 -2.69 7.51 -2.58
CA ILE A 101 -3.65 8.39 -3.26
C ILE A 101 -4.11 7.76 -4.58
N PHE A 102 -3.18 7.20 -5.34
CA PHE A 102 -3.48 6.58 -6.63
C PHE A 102 -4.49 5.44 -6.48
N VAL A 103 -4.33 4.61 -5.44
CA VAL A 103 -5.29 3.52 -5.13
C VAL A 103 -6.70 4.07 -4.90
N VAL A 104 -6.82 5.17 -4.16
CA VAL A 104 -8.12 5.83 -3.91
C VAL A 104 -8.71 6.40 -5.21
N LEU A 105 -7.91 7.11 -6.00
CA LEU A 105 -8.37 7.71 -7.27
C LEU A 105 -8.85 6.65 -8.26
N VAL A 106 -8.10 5.55 -8.43
CA VAL A 106 -8.49 4.43 -9.30
C VAL A 106 -9.79 3.78 -8.79
N SER A 107 -9.91 3.57 -7.48
CA SER A 107 -11.11 2.97 -6.88
C SER A 107 -12.35 3.85 -7.10
N ILE A 108 -12.23 5.17 -6.89
CA ILE A 108 -13.30 6.15 -7.14
C ILE A 108 -13.67 6.19 -8.62
N GLY A 109 -12.68 6.21 -9.51
CA GLY A 109 -12.90 6.18 -10.96
C GLY A 109 -13.70 4.97 -11.40
N MET A 110 -13.43 3.80 -10.82
CA MET A 110 -14.19 2.57 -11.09
C MET A 110 -15.65 2.67 -10.61
N VAL A 111 -15.91 3.26 -9.44
CA VAL A 111 -17.29 3.51 -8.96
C VAL A 111 -18.05 4.39 -9.93
N PHE A 112 -17.45 5.52 -10.35
CA PHE A 112 -18.07 6.42 -11.32
C PHE A 112 -18.31 5.74 -12.67
N SER A 113 -17.38 4.90 -13.14
CA SER A 113 -17.57 4.11 -14.36
C SER A 113 -18.79 3.20 -14.26
N ILE A 114 -18.97 2.51 -13.14
CA ILE A 114 -20.12 1.62 -12.92
C ILE A 114 -21.43 2.41 -12.90
N LEU A 115 -21.48 3.54 -12.17
CA LEU A 115 -22.66 4.41 -12.11
C LEU A 115 -23.01 5.01 -13.48
N SER A 116 -21.99 5.30 -14.29
CA SER A 116 -22.13 5.78 -15.66
C SER A 116 -22.72 4.72 -16.58
N THR A 117 -22.21 3.49 -16.51
CA THR A 117 -22.80 2.35 -17.24
C THR A 117 -24.24 2.07 -16.81
N ALA A 118 -24.58 2.29 -15.55
CA ALA A 118 -25.94 2.18 -15.04
C ALA A 118 -26.87 3.36 -15.43
N GLY A 119 -26.36 4.39 -16.10
CA GLY A 119 -27.12 5.57 -16.52
C GLY A 119 -27.44 6.55 -15.38
N ILE A 120 -26.82 6.39 -14.20
CA ILE A 120 -27.08 7.20 -13.01
C ILE A 120 -26.32 8.54 -13.07
N VAL A 121 -25.10 8.52 -13.60
CA VAL A 121 -24.20 9.69 -13.65
C VAL A 121 -23.57 9.81 -15.03
N VAL A 122 -23.46 11.01 -15.58
CA VAL A 122 -22.65 11.24 -16.78
C VAL A 122 -21.23 11.59 -16.36
N THR A 123 -20.27 10.72 -16.68
CA THR A 123 -18.85 10.92 -16.36
C THR A 123 -18.12 11.54 -17.53
N VAL A 124 -17.70 12.81 -17.40
CA VAL A 124 -16.81 13.46 -18.36
C VAL A 124 -15.38 13.38 -17.80
N SER A 125 -14.56 12.52 -18.39
CA SER A 125 -13.14 12.43 -18.03
C SER A 125 -12.31 13.35 -18.91
N SER A 126 -11.65 14.32 -18.29
CA SER A 126 -10.59 15.10 -18.95
C SER A 126 -9.20 14.45 -18.81
N ALA A 127 -9.12 13.29 -18.15
CA ALA A 127 -7.86 12.59 -17.93
C ALA A 127 -7.24 12.20 -19.28
N PHE A 128 -5.95 12.47 -19.41
CA PHE A 128 -5.18 12.18 -20.64
C PHE A 128 -5.67 12.92 -21.89
N ASN A 129 -6.41 14.03 -21.77
CA ASN A 129 -6.76 14.86 -22.94
C ASN A 129 -5.56 15.56 -23.58
N PHE A 130 -4.47 15.72 -22.84
CA PHE A 130 -3.18 16.16 -23.37
C PHE A 130 -2.53 15.12 -24.30
N ILE A 131 -2.99 13.87 -24.29
CA ILE A 131 -2.55 12.82 -25.21
C ILE A 131 -3.52 12.80 -26.40
N PRO A 132 -3.02 12.87 -27.64
CA PRO A 132 -3.86 12.79 -28.84
C PRO A 132 -4.77 11.55 -28.81
N ALA A 133 -6.02 11.73 -29.24
CA ALA A 133 -6.93 10.61 -29.41
C ALA A 133 -6.35 9.63 -30.45
N GLY A 134 -6.32 8.35 -30.11
CA GLY A 134 -5.74 7.33 -30.96
C GLY A 134 -5.39 6.06 -30.20
N MET A 135 -4.84 5.08 -30.92
CA MET A 135 -4.49 3.77 -30.37
C MET A 135 -3.55 3.89 -29.16
N GLY A 136 -2.55 4.80 -29.20
CA GLY A 136 -1.61 5.00 -28.10
C GLY A 136 -2.27 5.40 -26.79
N LYS A 137 -3.22 6.35 -26.83
CA LYS A 137 -4.01 6.76 -25.65
C LYS A 137 -4.84 5.59 -25.10
N ASN A 138 -5.50 4.85 -25.98
CA ASN A 138 -6.34 3.72 -25.58
C ASN A 138 -5.50 2.59 -24.94
N MET A 139 -4.31 2.30 -25.49
CA MET A 139 -3.38 1.31 -24.94
C MET A 139 -2.84 1.74 -23.57
N LEU A 140 -2.51 3.02 -23.39
CA LEU A 140 -2.09 3.54 -22.09
C LEU A 140 -3.21 3.39 -21.03
N ILE A 141 -4.43 3.76 -21.37
CA ILE A 141 -5.58 3.63 -20.46
C ILE A 141 -5.82 2.16 -20.09
N LEU A 142 -5.75 1.26 -21.08
CA LEU A 142 -5.88 -0.19 -20.84
C LEU A 142 -4.79 -0.71 -19.91
N PHE A 143 -3.53 -0.33 -20.15
CA PHE A 143 -2.40 -0.71 -19.33
C PHE A 143 -2.53 -0.20 -17.89
N LEU A 144 -2.92 1.06 -17.68
CA LEU A 144 -3.12 1.61 -16.33
C LEU A 144 -4.28 0.94 -15.59
N SER A 145 -5.30 0.47 -16.32
CA SER A 145 -6.49 -0.17 -15.74
C SER A 145 -6.24 -1.62 -15.33
N PHE A 146 -5.59 -2.42 -16.19
CA PHE A 146 -5.44 -3.88 -15.98
C PHE A 146 -3.99 -4.34 -15.76
N GLY A 147 -3.01 -3.53 -16.15
CA GLY A 147 -1.59 -3.86 -16.10
C GLY A 147 -1.09 -4.22 -14.70
N PRO A 148 -1.32 -3.38 -13.66
CA PRO A 148 -0.88 -3.69 -12.30
C PRO A 148 -1.42 -5.03 -11.78
N LEU A 149 -2.71 -5.29 -11.97
CA LEU A 149 -3.34 -6.55 -11.55
C LEU A 149 -2.78 -7.74 -12.33
N SER A 150 -2.57 -7.59 -13.64
CA SER A 150 -2.02 -8.63 -14.51
C SER A 150 -0.58 -8.97 -14.13
N ILE A 151 0.25 -7.94 -13.87
CA ILE A 151 1.63 -8.10 -13.40
C ILE A 151 1.64 -8.81 -12.04
N PHE A 152 0.76 -8.41 -11.12
CA PHE A 152 0.64 -9.05 -9.81
C PHE A 152 0.26 -10.53 -9.92
N LEU A 153 -0.77 -10.87 -10.70
CA LEU A 153 -1.22 -12.25 -10.88
C LEU A 153 -0.14 -13.11 -11.56
N PHE A 154 0.52 -12.57 -12.59
CA PHE A 154 1.62 -13.26 -13.28
C PHE A 154 2.81 -13.51 -12.35
N THR A 155 3.26 -12.48 -11.63
CA THR A 155 4.40 -12.61 -10.70
C THR A 155 4.08 -13.53 -9.53
N TYR A 156 2.85 -13.49 -9.00
CA TYR A 156 2.39 -14.43 -7.99
C TYR A 156 2.48 -15.87 -8.50
N GLN A 157 1.90 -16.17 -9.66
CA GLN A 157 1.92 -17.51 -10.25
C GLN A 157 3.33 -18.01 -10.55
N ALA A 158 4.25 -17.13 -10.96
CA ALA A 158 5.62 -17.49 -11.27
C ALA A 158 6.52 -17.69 -10.04
N ARG A 159 6.13 -17.19 -8.87
CA ARG A 159 6.99 -17.15 -7.66
C ARG A 159 6.45 -17.94 -6.48
N THR A 160 5.15 -18.23 -6.45
CA THR A 160 4.53 -18.98 -5.35
C THR A 160 4.91 -20.46 -5.39
N SER A 161 5.06 -21.08 -4.23
CA SER A 161 5.20 -22.54 -4.10
C SER A 161 3.87 -23.29 -4.31
N ALA A 162 2.74 -22.57 -4.25
CA ALA A 162 1.40 -23.12 -4.44
C ALA A 162 0.63 -22.30 -5.49
N PRO A 163 0.85 -22.54 -6.81
CA PRO A 163 0.17 -21.82 -7.87
C PRO A 163 -1.32 -22.13 -7.90
N MET A 164 -2.14 -21.13 -8.24
CA MET A 164 -3.57 -21.31 -8.36
C MET A 164 -3.92 -21.91 -9.73
N PRO A 165 -4.95 -22.78 -9.84
CA PRO A 165 -5.36 -23.32 -11.13
C PRO A 165 -5.85 -22.20 -12.07
N ALA A 166 -5.44 -22.21 -13.34
CA ALA A 166 -5.72 -21.13 -14.29
C ALA A 166 -7.21 -20.77 -14.41
N ARG A 167 -8.10 -21.77 -14.33
CA ARG A 167 -9.56 -21.59 -14.34
C ARG A 167 -10.11 -20.69 -13.21
N TRP A 168 -9.39 -20.56 -12.10
CA TRP A 168 -9.81 -19.76 -10.95
C TRP A 168 -9.26 -18.33 -10.97
N ILE A 169 -8.31 -18.02 -11.86
CA ILE A 169 -7.69 -16.69 -11.95
C ILE A 169 -8.75 -15.57 -12.08
N PRO A 170 -9.81 -15.70 -12.93
CA PRO A 170 -10.84 -14.67 -13.02
C PRO A 170 -11.58 -14.45 -11.70
N ALA A 171 -11.90 -15.52 -10.97
CA ALA A 171 -12.57 -15.42 -9.67
C ALA A 171 -11.68 -14.70 -8.64
N TYR A 172 -10.40 -15.05 -8.57
CA TYR A 172 -9.45 -14.35 -7.70
C TYR A 172 -9.26 -12.89 -8.08
N ALA A 173 -9.23 -12.57 -9.38
CA ALA A 173 -9.14 -11.20 -9.86
C ALA A 173 -10.36 -10.36 -9.42
N ILE A 174 -11.57 -10.92 -9.51
CA ILE A 174 -12.79 -10.28 -9.03
C ILE A 174 -12.75 -10.09 -7.51
N VAL A 175 -12.39 -11.13 -6.74
CA VAL A 175 -12.27 -11.03 -5.28
C VAL A 175 -11.24 -9.98 -4.88
N PHE A 176 -10.10 -9.93 -5.57
CA PHE A 176 -9.07 -8.92 -5.34
C PHE A 176 -9.58 -7.51 -5.67
N ALA A 177 -10.30 -7.33 -6.79
CA ALA A 177 -10.93 -6.06 -7.14
C ALA A 177 -11.99 -5.63 -6.13
N VAL A 178 -12.78 -6.56 -5.58
CA VAL A 178 -13.71 -6.24 -4.48
C VAL A 178 -12.94 -5.85 -3.22
N TYR A 179 -11.83 -6.53 -2.93
CA TYR A 179 -10.98 -6.24 -1.78
C TYR A 179 -10.29 -4.87 -1.87
N THR A 180 -9.99 -4.32 -3.06
CA THR A 180 -9.42 -2.96 -3.14
C THR A 180 -10.35 -1.89 -2.58
N TYR A 181 -11.68 -2.08 -2.65
CA TYR A 181 -12.64 -1.17 -2.01
C TYR A 181 -12.57 -1.20 -0.48
N ALA A 182 -12.09 -2.29 0.13
CA ALA A 182 -11.85 -2.31 1.56
C ALA A 182 -10.79 -1.26 1.96
N TRP A 183 -9.81 -1.00 1.10
CA TRP A 183 -8.83 0.07 1.29
C TRP A 183 -9.45 1.45 1.13
N MET A 184 -10.38 1.65 0.19
CA MET A 184 -11.11 2.92 0.05
C MET A 184 -11.88 3.27 1.33
N VAL A 185 -12.62 2.30 1.87
CA VAL A 185 -13.33 2.47 3.16
C VAL A 185 -12.33 2.73 4.28
N ALA A 186 -11.26 1.96 4.37
CA ALA A 186 -10.23 2.14 5.39
C ALA A 186 -9.58 3.53 5.33
N THR A 187 -9.36 4.07 4.14
CA THR A 187 -8.82 5.43 3.91
C THR A 187 -9.79 6.51 4.36
N ALA A 188 -11.08 6.41 4.00
CA ALA A 188 -12.08 7.37 4.46
C ALA A 188 -12.16 7.41 6.00
N TRP A 189 -12.14 6.24 6.64
CA TRP A 189 -12.08 6.14 8.10
C TRP A 189 -10.76 6.69 8.69
N ALA A 190 -9.63 6.46 8.03
CA ALA A 190 -8.34 6.99 8.47
C ALA A 190 -8.34 8.53 8.43
N TRP A 191 -8.85 9.14 7.35
CA TRP A 191 -8.99 10.59 7.26
C TRP A 191 -9.91 11.15 8.35
N SER A 192 -11.05 10.51 8.61
CA SER A 192 -11.92 10.89 9.73
C SER A 192 -11.19 10.88 11.08
N ARG A 193 -10.39 9.84 11.36
CA ARG A 193 -9.56 9.75 12.58
C ARG A 193 -8.48 10.82 12.63
N MET A 194 -7.84 11.14 11.51
CA MET A 194 -6.82 12.19 11.44
C MET A 194 -7.42 13.58 11.71
N ILE A 195 -8.58 13.89 11.12
CA ILE A 195 -9.31 15.15 11.34
C ILE A 195 -9.74 15.28 12.80
N THR A 196 -10.20 14.18 13.41
CA THR A 196 -10.59 14.13 14.83
C THR A 196 -9.42 13.94 15.80
N LYS A 197 -8.17 14.01 15.32
CA LYS A 197 -6.93 13.85 16.10
C LYS A 197 -6.85 12.56 16.92
N GLN A 198 -7.48 11.48 16.44
CA GLN A 198 -7.43 10.18 17.09
C GLN A 198 -6.17 9.41 16.70
N GLY A 199 -5.13 9.49 17.54
CA GLY A 199 -3.87 8.76 17.38
C GLY A 199 -3.82 7.39 18.05
N SER A 200 -4.93 6.88 18.59
CA SER A 200 -4.89 5.69 19.45
C SER A 200 -4.42 4.43 18.71
N TRP A 201 -3.41 3.77 19.29
CA TRP A 201 -2.91 2.47 18.87
C TRP A 201 -3.87 1.38 19.36
N ALA A 202 -4.84 1.01 18.53
CA ALA A 202 -5.76 -0.06 18.88
C ALA A 202 -5.15 -1.42 18.46
N LYS A 203 -4.34 -2.03 19.35
CA LYS A 203 -3.80 -3.38 19.15
C LYS A 203 -4.95 -4.36 18.88
N THR A 204 -4.89 -5.11 17.78
CA THR A 204 -5.79 -6.24 17.57
C THR A 204 -5.40 -7.35 18.56
N ALA A 205 -6.37 -7.88 19.29
CA ALA A 205 -6.15 -9.02 20.19
C ALA A 205 -5.58 -10.21 19.39
N ARG A 206 -4.60 -10.91 19.97
CA ARG A 206 -4.08 -12.16 19.38
C ARG A 206 -5.14 -13.24 19.55
N VAL A 207 -5.44 -13.98 18.49
CA VAL A 207 -6.19 -15.23 18.59
C VAL A 207 -5.18 -16.30 18.99
N GLU A 208 -5.53 -17.23 19.88
CA GLU A 208 -4.67 -18.37 20.19
C GLU A 208 -4.32 -19.09 18.89
N SER A 209 -3.04 -19.39 18.70
CA SER A 209 -2.58 -20.17 17.56
C SER A 209 -3.10 -21.60 17.70
N GLU A 210 -3.86 -22.10 16.72
CA GLU A 210 -3.84 -23.54 16.45
C GLU A 210 -2.38 -23.93 16.25
N GLN A 211 -1.93 -24.94 16.99
CA GLN A 211 -0.55 -25.42 16.99
C GLN A 211 -0.10 -25.60 15.53
N ALA A 212 0.99 -24.92 15.16
CA ALA A 212 1.63 -25.15 13.88
C ALA A 212 2.06 -26.62 13.84
N VAL A 213 1.41 -27.41 12.98
CA VAL A 213 1.82 -28.77 12.61
C VAL A 213 2.98 -28.68 11.62
#